data_AF-A0AAW5QGA7-F1
#
_entry.id   AF-A0AAW5QGA7-F1
#
_cell.length_a   1.000
_cell.length_b   1.000
_cell.length_c   1.000
_cell.angle_alpha   90.00
_cell.angle_beta   90.00
_cell.angle_gamma   90.00
#
_symmetry.space_group_name_H-M   'P 1'
#
loop_
_entity.id
_entity.type
_entity.pdbx_description
1 polymer ?
#
loop_
_entity_poly.entity_id
_entity_poly.type
_entity_poly.pdbx_seq_one_letter_code
_entity_poly.pdbx_strand_id
1 'polypeptide(L)'
;MTTTTEHPSFIERFFTNAMLHTTNRWIAIVAATLIGFHSTWLQLLDEIRTGTTGGYVLIVPPLVAIVAIGITRQRKNELPIHDRQTDIITSVLLLLIALAIKGLLMPRYATNYQVMHLDVLAAWVFVCGACVAMFGLRVTAAYWQAWAMLFLSSPVLYRIVLVEAGGTKLAAGQVTLVLAATAVGLATRRNRARGFFYGSATFVTGLVVLVLVDQRWPDAPIAVSQYVPAVVATVVVGAGAYLWTYRGLAPRTLPPNPVSVPQAVRGAMCVAVATLLAALLPLPDQRLTPVSVGPPYSGTATQIVPSGWVQLSSVDYDWPRAYFRQGSVLRRQMLRAEEPNPEWDRLLRPRTVAVQTLQVRRVGSFAVYPTESMYALGKSRVSPKEYVDLGRGVTAEYFTVVDDNLLLTWSLLSFVWTRSDTVAQRVSLLTVDNHELDAPFPQPEPNTVTNARTLMRVLLRGNGTVEDTDPEYKDRSMLIEVGRELVEAQWQGE
;
A
#
# COMPACT_ATOMS: atom_id res chain seq x y z
N MET A 1 9.43 27.01 -59.10
CA MET A 1 9.32 26.16 -57.90
C MET A 1 8.22 26.73 -57.01
N THR A 2 7.02 26.21 -57.15
CA THR A 2 5.87 26.55 -56.30
C THR A 2 6.03 25.83 -54.97
N THR A 3 6.31 26.58 -53.91
CA THR A 3 6.30 26.07 -52.54
C THR A 3 4.84 25.78 -52.15
N THR A 4 4.42 24.53 -52.27
CA THR A 4 3.19 24.04 -51.63
C THR A 4 3.33 24.24 -50.12
N THR A 5 2.64 25.23 -49.58
CA THR A 5 2.45 25.39 -48.14
C THR A 5 1.57 24.24 -47.67
N GLU A 6 2.19 23.15 -47.21
CA GLU A 6 1.47 22.07 -46.55
C GLU A 6 0.75 22.65 -45.32
N HIS A 7 -0.57 22.64 -45.38
CA HIS A 7 -1.38 23.00 -44.24
C HIS A 7 -1.26 21.89 -43.18
N PRO A 8 -0.91 22.23 -41.93
CA PRO A 8 -0.77 21.22 -40.88
C PRO A 8 -2.07 20.43 -40.73
N SER A 9 -1.95 19.14 -40.46
CA SER A 9 -3.10 18.24 -40.32
C SER A 9 -4.06 18.74 -39.22
N PHE A 10 -5.34 18.37 -39.29
CA PHE A 10 -6.32 18.73 -38.26
C PHE A 10 -5.83 18.36 -36.85
N ILE A 11 -5.21 17.17 -36.73
CA ILE A 11 -4.61 16.66 -35.50
C ILE A 11 -3.53 17.61 -34.99
N GLU A 12 -2.62 18.04 -35.86
CA GLU A 12 -1.52 18.94 -35.49
C GLU A 12 -2.01 20.33 -35.05
N ARG A 13 -3.04 20.88 -35.70
CA ARG A 13 -3.68 22.15 -35.29
C ARG A 13 -4.40 22.04 -33.95
N PHE A 14 -5.14 20.96 -33.73
CA PHE A 14 -5.83 20.70 -32.47
C PHE A 14 -4.82 20.62 -31.30
N PHE A 15 -3.75 19.83 -31.44
CA PHE A 15 -2.72 19.71 -30.41
C PHE A 15 -1.93 21.02 -30.18
N THR A 16 -1.68 21.79 -31.23
CA THR A 16 -0.97 23.08 -31.13
C THR A 16 -1.77 24.09 -30.31
N ASN A 17 -3.07 24.22 -30.58
CA ASN A 17 -3.97 25.10 -29.82
C ASN A 17 -4.17 24.59 -28.39
N ALA A 18 -4.27 23.27 -28.21
CA ALA A 18 -4.35 22.68 -26.89
C ALA A 18 -3.09 22.95 -26.05
N MET A 19 -1.88 22.84 -26.60
CA MET A 19 -0.62 22.94 -25.83
C MET A 19 -0.07 24.37 -25.67
N LEU A 20 -0.81 25.37 -26.17
CA LEU A 20 -0.45 26.78 -26.08
C LEU A 20 -0.44 27.30 -24.64
N HIS A 21 -1.42 26.86 -23.83
CA HIS A 21 -1.57 27.29 -22.44
C HIS A 21 -0.97 26.29 -21.45
N THR A 22 -0.23 26.81 -20.47
CA THR A 22 0.32 26.02 -19.33
C THR A 22 -0.74 25.19 -18.63
N THR A 23 -1.96 25.75 -18.47
CA THR A 23 -3.10 25.06 -17.87
C THR A 23 -3.47 23.79 -18.62
N ASN A 24 -3.48 23.83 -19.95
CA ASN A 24 -3.84 22.68 -20.76
C ASN A 24 -2.77 21.58 -20.71
N ARG A 25 -1.48 21.96 -20.60
CA ARG A 25 -0.39 20.99 -20.37
C ARG A 25 -0.59 20.25 -19.05
N TRP A 26 -0.98 20.96 -17.98
CA TRP A 26 -1.33 20.33 -16.70
C TRP A 26 -2.56 19.43 -16.79
N ILE A 27 -3.63 19.90 -17.46
CA ILE A 27 -4.84 19.10 -17.68
C ILE A 27 -4.47 17.79 -18.39
N ALA A 28 -3.64 17.85 -19.43
CA ALA A 28 -3.18 16.67 -20.15
C ALA A 28 -2.39 15.69 -19.25
N ILE A 29 -1.49 16.20 -18.40
CA ILE A 29 -0.73 15.35 -17.45
C ILE A 29 -1.68 14.69 -16.43
N VAL A 30 -2.63 15.45 -15.88
CA VAL A 30 -3.61 14.92 -14.91
C VAL A 30 -4.48 13.86 -15.58
N ALA A 31 -5.02 14.14 -16.76
CA ALA A 31 -5.82 13.18 -17.52
C ALA A 31 -5.01 11.92 -17.87
N ALA A 32 -3.78 12.06 -18.37
CA ALA A 32 -2.88 10.95 -18.65
C ALA A 32 -2.62 10.09 -17.42
N THR A 33 -2.40 10.71 -16.26
CA THR A 33 -2.15 10.00 -15.00
C THR A 33 -3.41 9.26 -14.52
N LEU A 34 -4.59 9.88 -14.61
CA LEU A 34 -5.85 9.25 -14.25
C LEU A 34 -6.19 8.06 -15.16
N ILE A 35 -5.98 8.19 -16.47
CA ILE A 35 -6.25 7.14 -17.46
C ILE A 35 -5.23 6.00 -17.34
N GLY A 36 -3.93 6.33 -17.33
CA GLY A 36 -2.84 5.34 -17.29
C GLY A 36 -2.83 4.50 -16.00
N PHE A 37 -3.32 5.07 -14.90
CA PHE A 37 -3.37 4.44 -13.59
C PHE A 37 -4.80 4.28 -13.07
N HIS A 38 -5.79 4.18 -13.95
CA HIS A 38 -7.21 4.07 -13.56
C HIS A 38 -7.45 2.91 -12.58
N SER A 39 -6.82 1.75 -12.79
CA SER A 39 -6.93 0.58 -11.91
C SER A 39 -6.39 0.87 -10.50
N THR A 40 -5.26 1.57 -10.38
CA THR A 40 -4.71 2.06 -9.11
C THR A 40 -5.68 2.95 -8.37
N TRP A 41 -6.28 3.92 -9.05
CA TRP A 41 -7.23 4.85 -8.43
C TRP A 41 -8.50 4.14 -7.95
N LEU A 42 -9.03 3.21 -8.76
CA LEU A 42 -10.18 2.40 -8.37
C LEU A 42 -9.87 1.51 -7.15
N GLN A 43 -8.68 0.91 -7.12
CA GLN A 43 -8.22 0.10 -5.99
C GLN A 43 -8.09 0.93 -4.70
N LEU A 44 -7.53 2.14 -4.79
CA LEU A 44 -7.45 3.06 -3.64
C LEU A 44 -8.83 3.51 -3.15
N LEU A 45 -9.79 3.70 -4.05
CA LEU A 45 -11.17 4.03 -3.68
C LEU A 45 -11.87 2.85 -2.99
N ASP A 46 -11.64 1.63 -3.45
CA ASP A 46 -12.15 0.42 -2.79
C ASP A 46 -11.54 0.23 -1.40
N GLU A 47 -10.25 0.52 -1.25
CA GLU A 47 -9.56 0.54 0.03
C GLU A 47 -10.12 1.56 1.02
N ILE A 48 -10.52 2.74 0.54
CA ILE A 48 -11.20 3.74 1.39
C ILE A 48 -12.56 3.22 1.85
N ARG A 49 -13.32 2.54 0.98
CA ARG A 49 -14.64 1.98 1.30
C ARG A 49 -14.56 0.84 2.29
N THR A 50 -13.65 -0.11 2.05
CA THR A 50 -13.35 -1.21 2.97
C THR A 50 -12.66 -0.71 4.25
N GLY A 51 -12.12 0.51 4.21
CA GLY A 51 -11.60 1.26 5.34
C GLY A 51 -10.22 0.80 5.76
N THR A 52 -9.35 0.43 4.81
CA THR A 52 -7.92 0.21 5.02
C THR A 52 -7.19 1.56 5.20
N THR A 53 -5.86 1.52 5.38
CA THR A 53 -5.05 2.72 5.65
C THR A 53 -4.55 3.43 4.39
N GLY A 54 -4.79 2.87 3.20
CA GLY A 54 -4.25 3.36 1.92
C GLY A 54 -4.83 4.69 1.43
N GLY A 55 -5.99 5.09 1.96
CA GLY A 55 -6.72 6.27 1.47
C GLY A 55 -5.93 7.58 1.48
N TYR A 56 -5.00 7.76 2.43
CA TYR A 56 -4.26 9.02 2.55
C TYR A 56 -3.56 9.44 1.24
N VAL A 57 -3.21 8.51 0.35
CA VAL A 57 -2.54 8.79 -0.94
C VAL A 57 -3.28 9.88 -1.73
N LEU A 58 -4.62 9.92 -1.67
CA LEU A 58 -5.41 10.92 -2.42
C LEU A 58 -5.24 12.36 -1.91
N ILE A 59 -4.79 12.58 -0.67
CA ILE A 59 -4.52 13.93 -0.15
C ILE A 59 -3.15 14.46 -0.59
N VAL A 60 -2.24 13.57 -1.00
CA VAL A 60 -0.86 13.94 -1.32
C VAL A 60 -0.79 14.89 -2.52
N PRO A 61 -1.43 14.65 -3.68
CA PRO A 61 -1.32 15.55 -4.83
C PRO A 61 -1.81 16.98 -4.53
N PRO A 62 -2.96 17.20 -3.87
CA PRO A 62 -3.36 18.53 -3.42
C PRO A 62 -2.30 19.22 -2.53
N LEU A 63 -1.71 18.51 -1.57
CA LEU A 63 -0.67 19.08 -0.71
C LEU A 63 0.60 19.44 -1.49
N VAL A 64 1.01 18.59 -2.43
CA VAL A 64 2.15 18.84 -3.32
C VAL A 64 1.88 20.03 -4.25
N ALA A 65 0.65 20.20 -4.73
CA ALA A 65 0.25 21.37 -5.50
C ALA A 65 0.37 22.67 -4.68
N ILE A 66 0.00 22.63 -3.38
CA ILE A 66 0.19 23.78 -2.47
C ILE A 66 1.68 24.12 -2.32
N VAL A 67 2.53 23.12 -2.15
CA VAL A 67 4.00 23.31 -2.12
C VAL A 67 4.49 23.93 -3.42
N ALA A 68 4.06 23.41 -4.57
CA ALA A 68 4.45 23.93 -5.88
C ALA A 68 4.03 25.39 -6.06
N ILE A 69 2.80 25.76 -5.68
CA ILE A 69 2.30 27.16 -5.71
C ILE A 69 3.19 28.05 -4.84
N GLY A 70 3.56 27.60 -3.65
CA GLY A 70 4.46 28.31 -2.76
C GLY A 70 5.85 28.54 -3.37
N ILE A 71 6.44 27.50 -3.96
CA ILE A 71 7.75 27.58 -4.64
C ILE A 71 7.69 28.58 -5.79
N THR A 72 6.67 28.52 -6.65
CA THR A 72 6.49 29.44 -7.79
C THR A 72 6.50 30.89 -7.35
N ARG A 73 5.84 31.20 -6.22
CA ARG A 73 5.79 32.56 -5.68
C ARG A 73 7.13 33.03 -5.11
N GLN A 74 7.97 32.11 -4.64
CA GLN A 74 9.27 32.41 -4.04
C GLN A 74 10.40 32.51 -5.08
N ARG A 75 10.26 31.88 -6.24
CA ARG A 75 11.32 31.82 -7.26
C ARG A 75 11.73 33.21 -7.77
N LYS A 76 13.01 33.27 -8.17
CA LYS A 76 13.63 34.37 -8.93
C LYS A 76 13.79 33.93 -10.38
N ASN A 77 13.91 34.90 -11.29
CA ASN A 77 14.12 34.62 -12.71
C ASN A 77 15.39 33.77 -12.91
N GLU A 78 15.25 32.68 -13.66
CA GLU A 78 16.36 31.79 -14.01
C GLU A 78 16.91 32.15 -15.39
N LEU A 79 18.18 31.86 -15.63
CA LEU A 79 18.82 32.05 -16.93
C LEU A 79 18.23 31.08 -17.98
N PRO A 80 18.02 31.54 -19.23
CA PRO A 80 17.44 30.75 -20.31
C PRO A 80 18.48 29.80 -20.95
N ILE A 81 19.01 28.85 -20.19
CA ILE A 81 19.90 27.78 -20.70
C ILE A 81 19.14 26.46 -20.61
N HIS A 82 18.76 25.92 -21.77
CA HIS A 82 17.89 24.76 -21.90
C HIS A 82 18.45 23.81 -22.96
N ASP A 83 18.65 22.53 -22.61
CA ASP A 83 19.02 21.48 -23.55
C ASP A 83 17.86 20.50 -23.74
N ARG A 84 17.22 20.60 -24.91
CA ARG A 84 16.04 19.80 -25.21
C ARG A 84 16.36 18.32 -25.41
N GLN A 85 17.57 17.96 -25.83
CA GLN A 85 17.94 16.55 -26.02
C GLN A 85 17.98 15.85 -24.66
N THR A 86 18.64 16.47 -23.69
CA THR A 86 18.68 15.98 -22.30
C THR A 86 17.28 15.87 -21.70
N ASP A 87 16.40 16.84 -21.93
CA ASP A 87 15.00 16.79 -21.47
C ASP A 87 14.25 15.55 -22.02
N ILE A 88 14.37 15.28 -23.33
CA ILE A 88 13.68 14.17 -23.98
C ILE A 88 14.21 12.83 -23.46
N ILE A 89 15.54 12.67 -23.39
CA ILE A 89 16.16 11.44 -22.87
C ILE A 89 15.68 11.18 -21.44
N THR A 90 15.71 12.21 -20.59
CA THR A 90 15.30 12.09 -19.18
C THR A 90 13.82 11.76 -19.06
N SER A 91 12.96 12.41 -19.85
CA SER A 91 11.52 12.13 -19.88
C SER A 91 11.24 10.69 -20.30
N VAL A 92 11.85 10.21 -21.39
CA VAL A 92 11.66 8.84 -21.89
C VAL A 92 12.12 7.84 -20.84
N LEU A 93 13.28 8.07 -20.22
CA LEU A 93 13.80 7.21 -19.17
C LEU A 93 12.84 7.12 -17.96
N LEU A 94 12.33 8.25 -17.47
CA LEU A 94 11.37 8.26 -16.36
C LEU A 94 10.06 7.55 -16.70
N LEU A 95 9.53 7.75 -17.92
CA LEU A 95 8.33 7.06 -18.38
C LEU A 95 8.56 5.54 -18.49
N LEU A 96 9.72 5.12 -19.00
CA LEU A 96 10.10 3.71 -19.05
C LEU A 96 10.28 3.12 -17.65
N ILE A 97 10.86 3.85 -16.70
CA ILE A 97 10.97 3.41 -15.30
C ILE A 97 9.58 3.23 -14.69
N ALA A 98 8.65 4.17 -14.90
CA ALA A 98 7.28 4.03 -14.41
C ALA A 98 6.59 2.77 -14.98
N LEU A 99 6.74 2.52 -16.28
CA LEU A 99 6.22 1.31 -16.93
C LEU A 99 6.92 0.04 -16.42
N ALA A 100 8.23 0.08 -16.19
CA ALA A 100 8.98 -1.05 -15.65
C ALA A 100 8.57 -1.37 -14.21
N ILE A 101 8.32 -0.35 -13.37
CA ILE A 101 7.78 -0.57 -12.02
C ILE A 101 6.42 -1.26 -12.14
N LYS A 102 5.52 -0.74 -12.99
CA LYS A 102 4.16 -1.29 -13.14
C LYS A 102 4.13 -2.69 -13.75
N GLY A 103 4.85 -2.91 -14.85
CA GLY A 103 4.78 -4.14 -15.64
C GLY A 103 5.77 -5.24 -15.25
N LEU A 104 6.91 -4.90 -14.64
CA LEU A 104 7.97 -5.87 -14.33
C LEU A 104 8.19 -6.02 -12.82
N LEU A 105 8.15 -4.92 -12.07
CA LEU A 105 8.44 -4.95 -10.64
C LEU A 105 7.22 -5.40 -9.82
N MET A 106 6.04 -4.84 -10.08
CA MET A 106 4.84 -5.16 -9.32
C MET A 106 4.44 -6.64 -9.32
N PRO A 107 4.45 -7.37 -10.46
CA PRO A 107 4.11 -8.79 -10.46
C PRO A 107 5.02 -9.63 -9.55
N ARG A 108 6.27 -9.20 -9.31
CA ARG A 108 7.20 -9.89 -8.40
C ARG A 108 6.80 -9.74 -6.92
N TYR A 109 6.04 -8.69 -6.60
CA TYR A 109 5.54 -8.42 -5.25
C TYR A 109 4.02 -8.57 -5.15
N ALA A 110 3.41 -9.41 -6.01
CA ALA A 110 1.97 -9.56 -6.07
C ALA A 110 1.32 -9.81 -4.69
N THR A 111 1.86 -10.73 -3.89
CA THR A 111 1.37 -11.03 -2.54
C THR A 111 1.43 -9.83 -1.60
N ASN A 112 2.45 -8.96 -1.73
CA ASN A 112 2.65 -7.80 -0.87
C ASN A 112 2.21 -6.47 -1.51
N TYR A 113 1.46 -6.55 -2.62
CA TYR A 113 1.07 -5.38 -3.41
C TYR A 113 0.37 -4.33 -2.54
N GLN A 114 -0.60 -4.75 -1.74
CA GLN A 114 -1.34 -3.87 -0.84
C GLN A 114 -0.45 -3.16 0.17
N VAL A 115 0.66 -3.76 0.62
CA VAL A 115 1.59 -3.10 1.56
C VAL A 115 2.35 -1.98 0.88
N MET A 116 2.85 -2.27 -0.32
CA MET A 116 3.85 -1.43 -0.97
C MET A 116 3.25 -0.35 -1.86
N HIS A 117 2.14 -0.66 -2.56
CA HIS A 117 1.54 0.19 -3.59
C HIS A 117 2.59 0.82 -4.51
N LEU A 118 3.43 -0.04 -5.10
CA LEU A 118 4.45 0.39 -6.05
C LEU A 118 3.85 1.05 -7.30
N ASP A 119 2.57 0.81 -7.58
CA ASP A 119 1.81 1.51 -8.60
C ASP A 119 1.64 3.01 -8.32
N VAL A 120 1.45 3.40 -7.06
CA VAL A 120 1.44 4.82 -6.65
C VAL A 120 2.80 5.46 -6.88
N LEU A 121 3.89 4.76 -6.55
CA LEU A 121 5.24 5.22 -6.86
C LEU A 121 5.45 5.35 -8.39
N ALA A 122 4.99 4.37 -9.17
CA ALA A 122 5.04 4.42 -10.62
C ALA A 122 4.26 5.63 -11.17
N ALA A 123 3.09 5.95 -10.61
CA ALA A 123 2.31 7.13 -10.98
C ALA A 123 3.08 8.43 -10.69
N TRP A 124 3.79 8.52 -9.56
CA TRP A 124 4.64 9.69 -9.24
C TRP A 124 5.83 9.84 -10.19
N VAL A 125 6.51 8.75 -10.52
CA VAL A 125 7.60 8.75 -11.50
C VAL A 125 7.05 9.14 -12.89
N PHE A 126 5.87 8.63 -13.26
CA PHE A 126 5.19 8.97 -14.51
C PHE A 126 4.87 10.47 -14.60
N VAL A 127 4.28 11.04 -13.55
CA VAL A 127 3.98 12.49 -13.49
C VAL A 127 5.27 13.31 -13.62
N CYS A 128 6.35 12.91 -12.95
CA CYS A 128 7.64 13.57 -13.07
C CYS A 128 8.16 13.52 -14.52
N GLY A 129 8.13 12.33 -15.16
CA GLY A 129 8.51 12.16 -16.56
C GLY A 129 7.65 12.99 -17.52
N ALA A 130 6.34 13.04 -17.30
CA ALA A 130 5.41 13.85 -18.08
C ALA A 130 5.67 15.36 -17.90
N CYS A 131 5.98 15.81 -16.68
CA CYS A 131 6.41 17.19 -16.44
C CYS A 131 7.70 17.53 -17.19
N VAL A 132 8.71 16.64 -17.22
CA VAL A 132 9.93 16.85 -18.00
C VAL A 132 9.62 16.93 -19.50
N ALA A 133 8.76 16.05 -20.03
CA ALA A 133 8.34 16.11 -21.44
C ALA A 133 7.70 17.45 -21.81
N MET A 134 6.79 17.95 -20.96
CA MET A 134 5.92 19.10 -21.24
C MET A 134 6.51 20.45 -20.84
N PHE A 135 7.40 20.50 -19.85
CA PHE A 135 7.96 21.74 -19.28
C PHE A 135 9.49 21.79 -19.27
N GLY A 136 10.17 20.67 -19.55
CA GLY A 136 11.63 20.56 -19.51
C GLY A 136 12.17 20.15 -18.13
N LEU A 137 13.38 19.60 -18.12
CA LEU A 137 14.02 19.04 -16.93
C LEU A 137 14.29 20.11 -15.89
N ARG A 138 14.85 21.26 -16.30
CA ARG A 138 15.23 22.33 -15.38
C ARG A 138 14.05 22.91 -14.62
N VAL A 139 12.95 23.21 -15.33
CA VAL A 139 11.72 23.73 -14.72
C VAL A 139 11.20 22.74 -13.68
N THR A 140 11.12 21.47 -14.08
CA THR A 140 10.67 20.36 -13.25
C THR A 140 11.57 20.17 -12.03
N ALA A 141 12.88 20.09 -12.20
CA ALA A 141 13.87 19.85 -11.16
C ALA A 141 13.89 20.96 -10.11
N ALA A 142 13.64 22.20 -10.49
CA ALA A 142 13.61 23.28 -9.51
C ALA A 142 12.38 23.25 -8.58
N TYR A 143 11.44 22.31 -8.77
CA TYR A 143 10.41 21.93 -7.79
C TYR A 143 10.82 20.72 -6.93
N TRP A 144 12.13 20.44 -6.78
CA TRP A 144 12.64 19.26 -6.06
C TRP A 144 12.01 19.03 -4.69
N GLN A 145 11.61 20.08 -3.96
CA GLN A 145 10.95 19.93 -2.65
C GLN A 145 9.54 19.34 -2.76
N ALA A 146 8.80 19.72 -3.81
CA ALA A 146 7.49 19.14 -4.11
C ALA A 146 7.63 17.67 -4.51
N TRP A 147 8.65 17.34 -5.33
CA TRP A 147 8.98 15.96 -5.69
C TRP A 147 9.45 15.13 -4.48
N ALA A 148 10.30 15.69 -3.62
CA ALA A 148 10.75 15.03 -2.41
C ALA A 148 9.57 14.71 -1.49
N MET A 149 8.63 15.65 -1.30
CA MET A 149 7.41 15.39 -0.54
C MET A 149 6.57 14.27 -1.18
N LEU A 150 6.40 14.30 -2.51
CA LEU A 150 5.64 13.29 -3.24
C LEU A 150 6.25 11.89 -3.05
N PHE A 151 7.57 11.73 -3.22
CA PHE A 151 8.25 10.45 -3.07
C PHE A 151 8.37 9.97 -1.60
N LEU A 152 8.58 10.89 -0.65
CA LEU A 152 8.64 10.57 0.78
C LEU A 152 7.28 10.21 1.37
N SER A 153 6.18 10.58 0.69
CA SER A 153 4.83 10.16 1.06
C SER A 153 4.46 8.74 0.61
N SER A 154 5.46 7.90 0.32
CA SER A 154 5.23 6.53 -0.18
C SER A 154 4.43 5.68 0.83
N PRO A 155 3.57 4.76 0.34
CA PRO A 155 2.74 3.89 1.19
C PRO A 155 3.55 3.06 2.20
N VAL A 156 4.75 2.63 1.81
CA VAL A 156 5.68 1.92 2.70
C VAL A 156 6.09 2.81 3.88
N LEU A 157 6.59 4.02 3.60
CA LEU A 157 7.05 4.93 4.65
C LEU A 157 5.91 5.35 5.57
N TYR A 158 4.73 5.65 5.00
CA TYR A 158 3.54 5.97 5.77
C TYR A 158 3.18 4.85 6.76
N ARG A 159 3.21 3.59 6.31
CA ARG A 159 2.83 2.44 7.14
C ARG A 159 3.85 2.14 8.22
N ILE A 160 5.15 2.29 7.95
CA ILE A 160 6.19 2.15 8.98
C ILE A 160 5.90 3.14 10.11
N VAL A 161 5.73 4.43 9.79
CA VAL A 161 5.44 5.46 10.80
C VAL A 161 4.12 5.19 11.52
N LEU A 162 3.09 4.73 10.81
CA LEU A 162 1.78 4.41 11.41
C LEU A 162 1.86 3.24 12.40
N VAL A 163 2.60 2.18 12.07
CA VAL A 163 2.77 1.02 12.94
C VAL A 163 3.55 1.41 14.19
N GLU A 164 4.65 2.18 14.04
CA GLU A 164 5.43 2.71 15.16
C GLU A 164 4.60 3.66 16.06
N ALA A 165 3.64 4.37 15.47
CA ALA A 165 2.68 5.20 16.19
C ALA A 165 1.48 4.41 16.78
N GLY A 166 1.47 3.07 16.65
CA GLY A 166 0.50 2.18 17.27
C GLY A 166 -0.74 1.84 16.42
N GLY A 167 -0.79 2.21 15.14
CA GLY A 167 -1.80 1.72 14.19
C GLY A 167 -3.24 2.22 14.41
N THR A 168 -3.44 3.24 15.23
CA THR A 168 -4.77 3.77 15.57
C THR A 168 -5.29 4.77 14.54
N LYS A 169 -6.60 5.10 14.58
CA LYS A 169 -7.18 6.17 13.74
C LYS A 169 -6.55 7.53 14.05
N LEU A 170 -6.28 7.80 15.33
CA LEU A 170 -5.59 9.01 15.78
C LEU A 170 -4.16 9.07 15.22
N ALA A 171 -3.40 7.97 15.32
CA ALA A 171 -2.06 7.89 14.73
C ALA A 171 -2.09 8.15 13.21
N ALA A 172 -3.03 7.54 12.49
CA ALA A 172 -3.20 7.76 11.05
C ALA A 172 -3.46 9.23 10.70
N GLY A 173 -4.30 9.92 11.48
CA GLY A 173 -4.54 11.36 11.35
C GLY A 173 -3.31 12.21 11.68
N GLN A 174 -2.54 11.85 12.72
CA GLN A 174 -1.30 12.54 13.06
C GLN A 174 -0.26 12.45 11.94
N VAL A 175 -0.09 11.28 11.32
CA VAL A 175 0.86 11.11 10.21
C VAL A 175 0.46 11.97 9.01
N THR A 176 -0.83 12.03 8.65
CA THR A 176 -1.28 12.92 7.56
C THR A 176 -1.17 14.39 7.92
N LEU A 177 -1.36 14.75 9.20
CA LEU A 177 -1.13 16.11 9.69
C LEU A 177 0.33 16.54 9.56
N VAL A 178 1.30 15.64 9.78
CA VAL A 178 2.72 15.94 9.54
C VAL A 178 2.98 16.24 8.06
N LEU A 179 2.36 15.50 7.14
CA LEU A 179 2.44 15.79 5.71
C LEU A 179 1.83 17.16 5.38
N ALA A 180 0.66 17.47 5.91
CA ALA A 180 -0.02 18.77 5.72
C ALA A 180 0.78 19.94 6.30
N ALA A 181 1.31 19.80 7.52
CA ALA A 181 2.16 20.78 8.18
C ALA A 181 3.45 21.04 7.38
N THR A 182 4.07 19.99 6.87
CA THR A 182 5.25 20.09 6.00
C THR A 182 4.91 20.82 4.70
N ALA A 183 3.77 20.53 4.09
CA ALA A 183 3.33 21.19 2.87
C ALA A 183 3.13 22.70 3.06
N VAL A 184 2.38 23.10 4.09
CA VAL A 184 2.11 24.51 4.40
C VAL A 184 3.41 25.23 4.80
N GLY A 185 4.26 24.58 5.58
CA GLY A 185 5.54 25.15 6.01
C GLY A 185 6.49 25.39 4.83
N LEU A 186 6.58 24.46 3.87
CA LEU A 186 7.35 24.65 2.64
C LEU A 186 6.74 25.72 1.74
N ALA A 187 5.41 25.74 1.59
CA ALA A 187 4.71 26.69 0.73
C ALA A 187 4.86 28.15 1.20
N THR A 188 4.94 28.37 2.52
CA THR A 188 5.02 29.70 3.14
C THR A 188 6.46 30.15 3.47
N ARG A 189 7.46 29.34 3.12
CA ARG A 189 8.88 29.55 3.48
C ARG A 189 9.53 30.73 2.76
N ARG A 190 9.33 31.96 3.27
CA ARG A 190 10.19 33.10 2.89
C ARG A 190 11.51 33.14 3.68
N ASN A 191 11.47 32.69 4.93
CA ASN A 191 12.61 32.38 5.80
C ASN A 191 12.30 31.09 6.57
N ARG A 192 13.30 30.46 7.21
CA ARG A 192 13.11 29.19 7.94
C ARG A 192 12.11 29.34 9.10
N ALA A 193 12.15 30.48 9.80
CA ALA A 193 11.28 30.75 10.95
C ALA A 193 9.78 30.81 10.57
N ARG A 194 9.41 31.50 9.49
CA ARG A 194 8.00 31.59 9.06
C ARG A 194 7.47 30.26 8.56
N GLY A 195 8.28 29.50 7.83
CA GLY A 195 7.91 28.15 7.40
C GLY A 195 7.67 27.22 8.60
N PHE A 196 8.54 27.28 9.62
CA PHE A 196 8.34 26.54 10.87
C PHE A 196 7.07 26.99 11.60
N PHE A 197 6.86 28.30 11.77
CA PHE A 197 5.68 28.85 12.44
C PHE A 197 4.37 28.38 11.80
N TYR A 198 4.20 28.54 10.48
CA TYR A 198 2.98 28.11 9.80
C TYR A 198 2.85 26.59 9.73
N GLY A 199 3.95 25.84 9.64
CA GLY A 199 3.93 24.39 9.75
C GLY A 199 3.43 23.93 11.12
N SER A 200 3.99 24.49 12.21
CA SER A 200 3.55 24.21 13.58
C SER A 200 2.11 24.65 13.83
N ALA A 201 1.69 25.81 13.32
CA ALA A 201 0.31 26.27 13.43
C ALA A 201 -0.67 25.30 12.72
N THR A 202 -0.32 24.79 11.53
CA THR A 202 -1.10 23.76 10.81
C THR A 202 -1.18 22.47 11.63
N PHE A 203 -0.07 22.02 12.21
CA PHE A 203 -0.06 20.82 13.04
C PHE A 203 -0.95 20.97 14.27
N VAL A 204 -0.82 22.06 15.03
CA VAL A 204 -1.62 22.32 16.24
C VAL A 204 -3.10 22.48 15.91
N THR A 205 -3.43 23.29 14.90
CA THR A 205 -4.84 23.47 14.47
C THR A 205 -5.45 22.14 14.04
N GLY A 206 -4.70 21.35 13.27
CA GLY A 206 -5.15 20.03 12.84
C GLY A 206 -5.27 19.04 13.98
N LEU A 207 -4.38 19.07 14.97
CA LEU A 207 -4.46 18.22 16.15
C LEU A 207 -5.73 18.50 16.96
N VAL A 208 -6.09 19.77 17.14
CA VAL A 208 -7.35 20.16 17.79
C VAL A 208 -8.55 19.61 17.03
N VAL A 209 -8.59 19.79 15.69
CA VAL A 209 -9.68 19.25 14.86
C VAL A 209 -9.73 17.73 14.92
N LEU A 210 -8.58 17.05 14.91
CA LEU A 210 -8.49 15.59 15.00
C LEU A 210 -9.07 15.07 16.33
N VAL A 211 -8.71 15.69 17.46
CA VAL A 211 -9.26 15.33 18.77
C VAL A 211 -10.76 15.56 18.82
N LEU A 212 -11.25 16.68 18.28
CA LEU A 212 -12.69 16.97 18.21
C LEU A 212 -13.45 15.95 17.35
N VAL A 213 -12.87 15.55 16.21
CA VAL A 213 -13.47 14.54 15.33
C VAL A 213 -13.55 13.19 16.04
N ASP A 214 -12.47 12.77 16.69
CA ASP A 214 -12.39 11.49 17.41
C ASP A 214 -13.37 11.42 18.59
N GLN A 215 -13.51 12.51 19.35
CA GLN A 215 -14.47 12.60 20.46
C GLN A 215 -15.92 12.65 19.99
N ARG A 216 -16.21 13.37 18.91
CA ARG A 216 -17.60 13.59 18.45
C ARG A 216 -18.13 12.45 17.58
N TRP A 217 -17.25 11.76 16.85
CA TRP A 217 -17.56 10.65 15.96
C TRP A 217 -16.54 9.51 16.11
N PRO A 218 -16.54 8.78 17.25
CA PRO A 218 -15.57 7.71 17.50
C PRO A 218 -15.66 6.57 16.46
N ASP A 219 -16.85 6.34 15.92
CA ASP A 219 -17.10 5.30 14.91
C ASP A 219 -16.79 5.72 13.47
N ALA A 220 -16.33 6.96 13.25
CA ALA A 220 -16.02 7.46 11.92
C ALA A 220 -14.97 6.59 11.19
N PRO A 221 -15.06 6.43 9.86
CA PRO A 221 -14.02 5.78 9.07
C PRO A 221 -12.66 6.46 9.24
N ILE A 222 -11.58 5.68 9.15
CA ILE A 222 -10.20 6.21 9.26
C ILE A 222 -9.90 7.35 8.28
N ALA A 223 -10.51 7.30 7.10
CA ALA A 223 -10.41 8.33 6.08
C ALA A 223 -10.81 9.71 6.63
N VAL A 224 -11.81 9.77 7.52
CA VAL A 224 -12.24 11.03 8.15
C VAL A 224 -11.11 11.60 9.01
N SER A 225 -10.48 10.79 9.85
CA SER A 225 -9.34 11.20 10.69
C SER A 225 -8.12 11.59 9.86
N GLN A 226 -7.92 10.97 8.68
CA GLN A 226 -6.82 11.29 7.77
C GLN A 226 -7.04 12.58 6.98
N TYR A 227 -8.25 12.81 6.47
CA TYR A 227 -8.56 13.91 5.56
C TYR A 227 -9.04 15.17 6.28
N VAL A 228 -10.05 15.07 7.15
CA VAL A 228 -10.74 16.26 7.68
C VAL A 228 -9.79 17.17 8.45
N PRO A 229 -9.00 16.69 9.42
CA PRO A 229 -8.09 17.55 10.17
C PRO A 229 -7.01 18.17 9.29
N ALA A 230 -6.45 17.40 8.37
CA ALA A 230 -5.42 17.85 7.45
C ALA A 230 -5.93 18.92 6.47
N VAL A 231 -7.11 18.70 5.87
CA VAL A 231 -7.72 19.66 4.94
C VAL A 231 -8.13 20.94 5.68
N VAL A 232 -8.82 20.82 6.81
CA VAL A 232 -9.27 21.98 7.59
C VAL A 232 -8.07 22.81 8.05
N ALA A 233 -7.05 22.20 8.63
CA ALA A 233 -5.86 22.92 9.07
C ALA A 233 -5.11 23.58 7.92
N THR A 234 -4.96 22.87 6.79
CA THR A 234 -4.30 23.40 5.59
C THR A 234 -5.05 24.59 5.03
N VAL A 235 -6.39 24.53 4.96
CA VAL A 235 -7.23 25.61 4.44
C VAL A 235 -7.19 26.80 5.39
N VAL A 236 -7.40 26.60 6.70
CA VAL A 236 -7.44 27.68 7.69
C VAL A 236 -6.09 28.41 7.78
N VAL A 237 -5.01 27.66 8.01
CA VAL A 237 -3.67 28.24 8.17
C VAL A 237 -3.12 28.73 6.84
N GLY A 238 -3.33 27.98 5.75
CA GLY A 238 -2.91 28.37 4.41
C GLY A 238 -3.62 29.63 3.90
N ALA A 239 -4.93 29.75 4.10
CA ALA A 239 -5.68 30.96 3.76
C ALA A 239 -5.26 32.14 4.64
N GLY A 240 -5.08 31.93 5.96
CA GLY A 240 -4.57 32.96 6.86
C GLY A 240 -3.19 33.47 6.45
N ALA A 241 -2.25 32.56 6.16
CA ALA A 241 -0.92 32.89 5.67
C ALA A 241 -0.97 33.64 4.33
N TYR A 242 -1.88 33.22 3.43
CA TYR A 242 -2.09 33.86 2.14
C TYR A 242 -2.60 35.30 2.29
N LEU A 243 -3.67 35.49 3.07
CA LEU A 243 -4.28 36.80 3.32
C LEU A 243 -3.32 37.73 4.07
N TRP A 244 -2.50 37.22 4.98
CA TRP A 244 -1.52 38.04 5.69
C TRP A 244 -0.36 38.47 4.81
N THR A 245 0.10 37.60 3.92
CA THR A 245 1.38 37.80 3.20
C THR A 245 1.19 38.37 1.79
N TYR A 246 0.06 38.10 1.14
CA TYR A 246 -0.13 38.36 -0.28
C TYR A 246 -1.37 39.20 -0.61
N ARG A 247 -2.14 39.62 0.39
CA ARG A 247 -3.29 40.52 0.16
C ARG A 247 -2.79 41.84 -0.44
N GLY A 248 -3.34 42.20 -1.60
CA GLY A 248 -2.99 43.41 -2.33
C GLY A 248 -1.76 43.31 -3.24
N LEU A 249 -1.08 42.15 -3.30
CA LEU A 249 0.00 41.94 -4.27
C LEU A 249 -0.57 41.43 -5.60
N ALA A 250 -0.17 42.05 -6.71
CA ALA A 250 -0.51 41.55 -8.04
C ALA A 250 0.00 40.10 -8.21
N PRO A 251 -0.78 39.20 -8.84
CA PRO A 251 -0.30 37.86 -9.15
C PRO A 251 1.00 37.95 -9.95
N ARG A 252 2.05 37.23 -9.51
CA ARG A 252 3.24 37.10 -10.32
C ARG A 252 2.86 36.40 -11.62
N THR A 253 3.15 37.05 -12.74
CA THR A 253 3.05 36.42 -14.06
C THR A 253 4.00 35.23 -14.10
N LEU A 254 3.50 34.07 -14.51
CA LEU A 254 4.34 32.90 -14.72
C LEU A 254 5.38 33.25 -15.81
N PRO A 255 6.65 32.85 -15.63
CA PRO A 255 7.63 33.01 -16.70
C PRO A 255 7.15 32.23 -17.95
N PRO A 256 7.50 32.70 -19.15
CA PRO A 256 7.16 31.99 -20.38
C PRO A 256 7.74 30.57 -20.34
N ASN A 257 6.97 29.60 -20.85
CA ASN A 257 7.43 28.21 -20.88
C ASN A 257 8.65 28.09 -21.81
N PRO A 258 9.73 27.43 -21.37
CA PRO A 258 10.93 27.27 -22.19
C PRO A 258 10.74 26.31 -23.36
N VAL A 259 9.77 25.39 -23.26
CA VAL A 259 9.48 24.40 -24.30
C VAL A 259 8.48 24.96 -25.30
N SER A 260 8.91 25.03 -26.56
CA SER A 260 8.08 25.48 -27.68
C SER A 260 6.87 24.56 -27.90
N VAL A 261 5.79 25.10 -28.48
CA VAL A 261 4.55 24.36 -28.67
C VAL A 261 4.75 23.07 -29.48
N PRO A 262 5.48 23.06 -30.63
CA PRO A 262 5.70 21.82 -31.38
C PRO A 262 6.46 20.75 -30.57
N GLN A 263 7.40 21.16 -29.73
CA GLN A 263 8.13 20.25 -28.85
C GLN A 263 7.26 19.71 -27.72
N ALA A 264 6.33 20.51 -27.20
CA ALA A 264 5.36 20.08 -26.21
C ALA A 264 4.35 19.09 -26.81
N VAL A 265 3.95 19.24 -28.06
CA VAL A 265 3.10 18.27 -28.77
C VAL A 265 3.80 16.91 -28.90
N ARG A 266 5.08 16.88 -29.28
CA ARG A 266 5.87 15.64 -29.32
C ARG A 266 6.00 14.99 -27.94
N GLY A 267 6.23 15.81 -26.90
CA GLY A 267 6.21 15.36 -25.51
C GLY A 267 4.87 14.74 -25.12
N ALA A 268 3.77 15.40 -25.47
CA ALA A 268 2.41 14.92 -25.20
C ALA A 268 2.12 13.59 -25.92
N MET A 269 2.58 13.41 -27.16
CA MET A 269 2.46 12.13 -27.88
C MET A 269 3.22 11.01 -27.16
N CYS A 270 4.45 11.27 -26.71
CA CYS A 270 5.22 10.29 -25.94
C CYS A 270 4.52 9.92 -24.62
N VAL A 271 4.00 10.91 -23.89
CA VAL A 271 3.19 10.70 -22.69
C VAL A 271 1.92 9.91 -23.00
N ALA A 272 1.25 10.18 -24.12
CA ALA A 272 0.05 9.46 -24.53
C ALA A 272 0.33 7.97 -24.82
N VAL A 273 1.44 7.65 -25.49
CA VAL A 273 1.87 6.26 -25.70
C VAL A 273 2.15 5.58 -24.36
N ALA A 274 2.91 6.23 -23.47
CA ALA A 274 3.18 5.68 -22.14
C ALA A 274 1.90 5.53 -21.30
N THR A 275 0.93 6.43 -21.46
CA THR A 275 -0.39 6.35 -20.82
C THR A 275 -1.15 5.12 -21.29
N LEU A 276 -1.19 4.88 -22.60
CA LEU A 276 -1.85 3.71 -23.17
C LEU A 276 -1.22 2.41 -22.66
N LEU A 277 0.11 2.32 -22.71
CA LEU A 277 0.84 1.17 -22.19
C LEU A 277 0.57 0.97 -20.69
N ALA A 278 0.60 2.04 -19.89
CA ALA A 278 0.28 1.96 -18.47
C ALA A 278 -1.15 1.49 -18.25
N ALA A 279 -2.14 1.99 -19.01
CA ALA A 279 -3.55 1.62 -18.87
C ALA A 279 -3.79 0.13 -19.20
N LEU A 280 -3.06 -0.43 -20.16
CA LEU A 280 -3.18 -1.83 -20.57
C LEU A 280 -2.54 -2.82 -19.58
N LEU A 281 -1.59 -2.37 -18.74
CA LEU A 281 -0.96 -3.21 -17.74
C LEU A 281 -1.91 -3.43 -16.54
N PRO A 282 -2.36 -4.68 -16.28
CA PRO A 282 -3.22 -4.97 -15.15
C PRO A 282 -2.47 -4.84 -13.82
N LEU A 283 -3.22 -4.66 -12.74
CA LEU A 283 -2.67 -4.84 -11.39
C LEU A 283 -2.40 -6.32 -11.16
N PRO A 284 -1.38 -6.68 -10.35
CA PRO A 284 -1.07 -8.08 -10.09
C PRO A 284 -2.22 -8.77 -9.34
N ASP A 285 -2.50 -10.02 -9.70
CA ASP A 285 -3.37 -10.89 -8.91
C ASP A 285 -2.68 -11.23 -7.60
N GLN A 286 -3.24 -10.76 -6.50
CA GLN A 286 -2.70 -10.93 -5.15
C GLN A 286 -2.87 -12.36 -4.62
N ARG A 287 -3.65 -13.23 -5.30
CA ARG A 287 -3.99 -14.59 -4.85
C ARG A 287 -4.38 -14.61 -3.36
N LEU A 288 -5.29 -13.69 -3.02
CA LEU A 288 -5.81 -13.56 -1.66
C LEU A 288 -6.67 -14.78 -1.32
N THR A 289 -6.61 -15.19 -0.05
CA THR A 289 -7.50 -16.22 0.47
C THR A 289 -8.97 -15.80 0.30
N PRO A 290 -9.82 -16.63 -0.31
CA PRO A 290 -11.25 -16.36 -0.40
C PRO A 290 -11.87 -16.11 0.97
N VAL A 291 -12.85 -15.21 1.01
CA VAL A 291 -13.57 -14.87 2.24
C VAL A 291 -14.87 -15.68 2.26
N SER A 292 -14.98 -16.57 3.23
CA SER A 292 -16.17 -17.41 3.43
C SER A 292 -17.09 -16.85 4.53
N VAL A 293 -18.34 -17.30 4.56
CA VAL A 293 -19.27 -16.97 5.65
C VAL A 293 -19.07 -18.01 6.77
N GLY A 294 -18.72 -17.54 7.97
CA GLY A 294 -18.54 -18.38 9.15
C GLY A 294 -19.80 -18.46 10.02
N PRO A 295 -19.77 -19.24 11.11
CA PRO A 295 -20.88 -19.27 12.05
C PRO A 295 -20.95 -17.95 12.85
N PRO A 296 -22.06 -17.68 13.56
CA PRO A 296 -22.22 -16.48 14.37
C PRO A 296 -21.06 -16.25 15.35
N TYR A 297 -20.77 -14.99 15.64
CA TYR A 297 -19.65 -14.64 16.51
C TYR A 297 -19.88 -15.14 17.96
N SER A 298 -18.98 -15.99 18.45
CA SER A 298 -19.03 -16.59 19.80
C SER A 298 -18.46 -15.69 20.91
N GLY A 299 -18.13 -14.43 20.61
CA GLY A 299 -17.61 -13.48 21.61
C GLY A 299 -16.11 -13.60 21.89
N THR A 300 -15.40 -14.61 21.39
CA THR A 300 -13.95 -14.78 21.58
C THR A 300 -13.21 -15.09 20.28
N ALA A 301 -11.90 -14.79 20.25
CA ALA A 301 -11.00 -15.14 19.15
C ALA A 301 -10.41 -16.55 19.33
N THR A 302 -11.20 -17.50 19.83
CA THR A 302 -10.78 -18.87 20.14
C THR A 302 -11.57 -19.82 19.26
N GLN A 303 -10.93 -20.88 18.76
CA GLN A 303 -11.65 -21.95 18.08
C GLN A 303 -12.05 -23.02 19.09
N ILE A 304 -13.25 -23.58 18.90
CA ILE A 304 -13.68 -24.80 19.60
C ILE A 304 -12.75 -25.93 19.16
N VAL A 305 -12.23 -26.69 20.14
CA VAL A 305 -11.33 -27.82 19.88
C VAL A 305 -12.16 -28.99 19.32
N PRO A 306 -11.78 -29.57 18.17
CA PRO A 306 -12.48 -30.71 17.61
C PRO A 306 -12.35 -31.97 18.49
N SER A 307 -13.27 -32.92 18.32
CA SER A 307 -13.20 -34.21 19.03
C SER A 307 -11.92 -34.98 18.68
N GLY A 308 -11.32 -35.68 19.65
CA GLY A 308 -10.05 -36.39 19.46
C GLY A 308 -8.82 -35.50 19.55
N TRP A 309 -8.99 -34.22 19.90
CA TRP A 309 -7.91 -33.27 20.13
C TRP A 309 -7.99 -32.65 21.52
N VAL A 310 -6.84 -32.42 22.13
CA VAL A 310 -6.70 -31.71 23.41
C VAL A 310 -5.89 -30.44 23.23
N GLN A 311 -6.33 -29.35 23.88
CA GLN A 311 -5.55 -28.12 23.93
C GLN A 311 -4.48 -28.23 25.01
N LEU A 312 -3.21 -28.16 24.61
CA LEU A 312 -2.06 -28.16 25.52
C LEU A 312 -1.80 -26.79 26.14
N SER A 313 -1.88 -25.74 25.33
CA SER A 313 -1.60 -24.37 25.76
C SER A 313 -2.28 -23.35 24.86
N SER A 314 -2.42 -22.12 25.36
CA SER A 314 -2.84 -20.98 24.57
C SER A 314 -2.04 -19.74 24.92
N VAL A 315 -1.71 -18.95 23.90
CA VAL A 315 -0.93 -17.71 24.03
C VAL A 315 -1.63 -16.60 23.26
N ASP A 316 -1.74 -15.44 23.90
CA ASP A 316 -2.27 -14.21 23.30
C ASP A 316 -1.12 -13.29 22.88
N TYR A 317 -1.27 -12.66 21.72
CA TYR A 317 -0.32 -11.67 21.20
C TYR A 317 -0.97 -10.28 21.15
N ASP A 318 -0.27 -9.28 21.68
CA ASP A 318 -0.74 -7.89 21.70
C ASP A 318 -0.28 -7.06 20.50
N TRP A 319 0.81 -7.47 19.84
CA TRP A 319 1.38 -6.75 18.69
C TRP A 319 0.42 -6.58 17.49
N PRO A 320 -0.57 -7.44 17.19
CA PRO A 320 -1.47 -7.26 16.05
C PRO A 320 -2.26 -5.96 16.10
N ARG A 321 -2.42 -5.34 17.27
CA ARG A 321 -3.14 -4.07 17.43
C ARG A 321 -2.49 -2.93 16.65
N ALA A 322 -1.16 -2.95 16.50
CA ALA A 322 -0.42 -1.94 15.75
C ALA A 322 -0.55 -2.12 14.23
N TYR A 323 -0.85 -3.33 13.75
CA TYR A 323 -0.92 -3.66 12.32
C TYR A 323 -2.36 -3.70 11.82
N PHE A 324 -3.21 -4.43 12.53
CA PHE A 324 -4.61 -4.70 12.19
C PHE A 324 -5.60 -3.81 12.95
N ARG A 325 -5.09 -2.80 13.67
CA ARG A 325 -5.80 -1.79 14.47
C ARG A 325 -6.23 -2.23 15.86
N GLN A 326 -6.59 -1.23 16.66
CA GLN A 326 -7.14 -1.41 17.99
C GLN A 326 -8.39 -2.32 17.98
N GLY A 327 -8.36 -3.33 18.84
CA GLY A 327 -9.39 -4.37 18.91
C GLY A 327 -9.11 -5.61 18.06
N SER A 328 -7.98 -5.67 17.33
CA SER A 328 -7.49 -6.94 16.81
C SER A 328 -6.90 -7.80 17.93
N VAL A 329 -7.09 -9.11 17.80
CA VAL A 329 -6.60 -10.11 18.76
C VAL A 329 -6.02 -11.26 17.95
N LEU A 330 -4.81 -11.68 18.29
CA LEU A 330 -4.24 -12.92 17.79
C LEU A 330 -4.09 -13.87 18.96
N ARG A 331 -4.78 -15.00 18.88
CA ARG A 331 -4.68 -16.09 19.84
C ARG A 331 -4.10 -17.31 19.14
N ARG A 332 -3.15 -17.96 19.80
CA ARG A 332 -2.58 -19.25 19.38
C ARG A 332 -3.04 -20.32 20.36
N GLN A 333 -3.53 -21.44 19.84
CA GLN A 333 -3.86 -22.65 20.59
C GLN A 333 -2.96 -23.77 20.07
N MET A 334 -2.28 -24.47 20.98
CA MET A 334 -1.54 -25.68 20.64
C MET A 334 -2.45 -26.88 20.88
N LEU A 335 -2.85 -27.56 19.80
CA LEU A 335 -3.70 -28.75 19.86
C LEU A 335 -2.87 -29.99 19.63
N ARG A 336 -3.17 -31.07 20.34
CA ARG A 336 -2.54 -32.38 20.17
C ARG A 336 -3.59 -33.45 19.99
N ALA A 337 -3.37 -34.35 19.05
CA ALA A 337 -4.22 -35.52 18.86
C ALA A 337 -4.16 -36.42 20.11
N GLU A 338 -5.31 -36.96 20.53
CA GLU A 338 -5.39 -37.90 21.65
C GLU A 338 -4.81 -39.26 21.25
N GLU A 339 -5.10 -39.72 20.03
CA GLU A 339 -4.62 -40.99 19.50
C GLU A 339 -3.59 -40.79 18.38
N PRO A 340 -2.54 -41.64 18.30
CA PRO A 340 -1.60 -41.61 17.20
C PRO A 340 -2.21 -42.23 15.93
N ASN A 341 -1.95 -41.60 14.78
CA ASN A 341 -2.38 -42.11 13.47
C ASN A 341 -1.15 -42.55 12.65
N PRO A 342 -1.06 -43.83 12.21
CA PRO A 342 0.05 -44.33 11.39
C PRO A 342 0.21 -43.64 10.04
N GLU A 343 -0.86 -43.04 9.51
CA GLU A 343 -0.81 -42.29 8.24
C GLU A 343 -0.12 -40.94 8.40
N TRP A 344 -0.13 -40.36 9.61
CA TRP A 344 0.46 -39.05 9.88
C TRP A 344 1.89 -39.14 10.41
N ASP A 345 2.22 -40.19 11.17
CA ASP A 345 3.59 -40.45 11.64
C ASP A 345 3.87 -41.96 11.70
N ARG A 346 4.90 -42.39 10.97
CA ARG A 346 5.38 -43.78 10.99
C ARG A 346 5.85 -44.24 12.37
N LEU A 347 6.26 -43.31 13.23
CA LEU A 347 6.68 -43.58 14.62
C LEU A 347 5.52 -43.56 15.62
N LEU A 348 4.26 -43.45 15.15
CA LEU A 348 3.05 -43.47 15.98
C LEU A 348 3.09 -42.44 17.13
N ARG A 349 3.67 -41.26 16.88
CA ARG A 349 3.63 -40.14 17.83
C ARG A 349 2.36 -39.31 17.57
N PRO A 350 1.60 -38.92 18.62
CA PRO A 350 0.45 -38.06 18.44
C PRO A 350 0.86 -36.69 17.89
N ARG A 351 0.17 -36.23 16.84
CA ARG A 351 0.53 -34.99 16.12
C ARG A 351 0.10 -33.76 16.89
N THR A 352 0.89 -32.70 16.75
CA THR A 352 0.61 -31.38 17.34
C THR A 352 0.39 -30.37 16.22
N VAL A 353 -0.66 -29.55 16.36
CA VAL A 353 -1.04 -28.51 15.41
C VAL A 353 -1.14 -27.19 16.17
N ALA A 354 -0.53 -26.14 15.63
CA ALA A 354 -0.72 -24.79 16.13
C ALA A 354 -1.86 -24.11 15.38
N VAL A 355 -2.96 -23.80 16.08
CA VAL A 355 -4.10 -23.07 15.53
C VAL A 355 -3.98 -21.61 15.94
N GLN A 356 -3.87 -20.72 14.96
CA GLN A 356 -3.80 -19.29 15.17
C GLN A 356 -5.09 -18.64 14.67
N THR A 357 -5.75 -17.89 15.54
CA THR A 357 -6.94 -17.11 15.19
C THR A 357 -6.61 -15.63 15.30
N LEU A 358 -6.52 -14.96 14.15
CA LEU A 358 -6.44 -13.51 14.07
C LEU A 358 -7.84 -12.95 13.85
N GLN A 359 -8.37 -12.24 14.85
CA GLN A 359 -9.64 -11.54 14.75
C GLN A 359 -9.42 -10.06 14.43
N VAL A 360 -10.20 -9.54 13.48
CA VAL A 360 -10.19 -8.13 13.08
C VAL A 360 -11.62 -7.61 12.90
N ARG A 361 -11.79 -6.29 12.96
CA ARG A 361 -13.10 -5.66 12.72
C ARG A 361 -13.50 -5.58 11.24
N ARG A 362 -12.52 -5.62 10.34
CA ARG A 362 -12.75 -5.43 8.90
C ARG A 362 -11.89 -6.38 8.09
N VAL A 363 -12.55 -7.15 7.21
CA VAL A 363 -11.93 -8.15 6.32
C VAL A 363 -10.81 -7.54 5.47
N GLY A 364 -10.96 -6.30 4.99
CA GLY A 364 -9.95 -5.63 4.15
C GLY A 364 -8.56 -5.52 4.79
N SER A 365 -8.44 -5.64 6.11
CA SER A 365 -7.14 -5.65 6.80
C SER A 365 -6.30 -6.89 6.44
N PHE A 366 -6.93 -8.00 6.07
CA PHE A 366 -6.29 -9.23 5.65
C PHE A 366 -5.65 -9.15 4.26
N ALA A 367 -6.20 -8.32 3.37
CA ALA A 367 -5.58 -8.03 2.08
C ALA A 367 -4.28 -7.24 2.25
N VAL A 368 -4.24 -6.34 3.24
CA VAL A 368 -3.05 -5.55 3.54
C VAL A 368 -1.91 -6.41 4.08
N TYR A 369 -2.19 -7.31 5.01
CA TYR A 369 -1.18 -8.19 5.60
C TYR A 369 -1.56 -9.66 5.32
N PRO A 370 -1.04 -10.26 4.24
CA PRO A 370 -1.24 -11.69 3.93
C PRO A 370 -0.72 -12.61 5.04
N THR A 371 -1.15 -13.88 5.04
CA THR A 371 -0.80 -14.87 6.06
C THR A 371 0.72 -15.00 6.28
N GLU A 372 1.48 -15.06 5.18
CA GLU A 372 2.95 -15.13 5.16
C GLU A 372 3.62 -13.94 5.88
N SER A 373 3.01 -12.76 5.85
CA SER A 373 3.57 -11.55 6.45
C SER A 373 3.62 -11.59 7.98
N MET A 374 2.94 -12.55 8.61
CA MET A 374 2.95 -12.76 10.06
C MET A 374 4.17 -13.57 10.54
N TYR A 375 4.98 -14.11 9.63
CA TYR A 375 6.11 -14.99 9.95
C TYR A 375 7.41 -14.43 9.41
N ALA A 376 8.53 -14.73 10.09
CA ALA A 376 9.86 -14.26 9.72
C ALA A 376 10.45 -15.06 8.54
N LEU A 377 9.93 -14.86 7.32
CA LEU A 377 10.31 -15.61 6.12
C LEU A 377 11.63 -15.14 5.46
N GLY A 378 12.51 -14.49 6.22
CA GLY A 378 13.67 -13.78 5.69
C GLY A 378 14.69 -14.67 4.97
N LYS A 379 14.72 -15.98 5.26
CA LYS A 379 15.54 -16.99 4.55
C LYS A 379 14.71 -18.26 4.33
N SER A 380 13.47 -18.08 3.91
CA SER A 380 12.55 -19.19 3.72
C SER A 380 12.09 -19.23 2.27
N ARG A 381 11.85 -20.44 1.77
CA ARG A 381 11.24 -20.68 0.46
C ARG A 381 9.78 -21.08 0.66
N VAL A 382 8.87 -20.46 -0.06
CA VAL A 382 7.42 -20.67 0.06
C VAL A 382 6.94 -21.37 -1.22
N SER A 383 6.15 -22.43 -1.07
CA SER A 383 5.52 -23.10 -2.21
C SER A 383 4.44 -22.22 -2.86
N PRO A 384 4.04 -22.49 -4.11
CA PRO A 384 2.77 -22.01 -4.62
C PRO A 384 1.61 -22.39 -3.69
N LYS A 385 0.58 -21.54 -3.64
CA LYS A 385 -0.62 -21.77 -2.84
C LYS A 385 -1.59 -22.69 -3.56
N GLU A 386 -2.10 -23.68 -2.85
CA GLU A 386 -3.24 -24.49 -3.26
C GLU A 386 -4.51 -24.05 -2.54
N TYR A 387 -5.66 -24.11 -3.20
CA TYR A 387 -6.94 -23.89 -2.55
C TYR A 387 -7.62 -25.21 -2.25
N VAL A 388 -8.12 -25.36 -1.03
CA VAL A 388 -8.74 -26.59 -0.54
C VAL A 388 -10.08 -26.29 0.11
N ASP A 389 -11.07 -27.14 -0.16
CA ASP A 389 -12.40 -27.07 0.46
C ASP A 389 -12.42 -27.80 1.81
N LEU A 390 -12.73 -27.04 2.86
CA LEU A 390 -12.90 -27.52 4.23
C LEU A 390 -14.36 -27.86 4.56
N GLY A 391 -15.27 -27.79 3.59
CA GLY A 391 -16.69 -27.98 3.81
C GLY A 391 -17.38 -26.70 4.29
N ARG A 392 -18.72 -26.74 4.38
CA ARG A 392 -19.56 -25.58 4.76
C ARG A 392 -19.34 -24.32 3.90
N GLY A 393 -18.80 -24.47 2.69
CA GLY A 393 -18.42 -23.35 1.81
C GLY A 393 -17.17 -22.59 2.27
N VAL A 394 -16.36 -23.19 3.15
CA VAL A 394 -15.10 -22.63 3.64
C VAL A 394 -13.95 -23.09 2.75
N THR A 395 -13.32 -22.14 2.06
CA THR A 395 -12.13 -22.41 1.24
C THR A 395 -10.87 -21.94 1.97
N ALA A 396 -9.89 -22.83 2.12
CA ALA A 396 -8.59 -22.55 2.68
C ALA A 396 -7.52 -22.40 1.59
N GLU A 397 -6.49 -21.62 1.86
CA GLU A 397 -5.20 -21.68 1.18
C GLU A 397 -4.28 -22.64 1.95
N TYR A 398 -3.47 -23.40 1.21
CA TYR A 398 -2.47 -24.31 1.76
C TYR A 398 -1.14 -24.08 1.04
N PHE A 399 -0.06 -23.99 1.80
CA PHE A 399 1.30 -23.90 1.28
C PHE A 399 2.31 -24.42 2.30
N THR A 400 3.50 -24.75 1.82
CA THR A 400 4.64 -25.14 2.66
C THR A 400 5.72 -24.08 2.63
N VAL A 401 6.49 -24.05 3.72
CA VAL A 401 7.61 -23.15 3.90
C VAL A 401 8.81 -23.96 4.33
N VAL A 402 9.90 -23.85 3.58
CA VAL A 402 11.21 -24.41 3.94
C VAL A 402 12.03 -23.30 4.57
N ASP A 403 12.34 -23.40 5.86
CA ASP A 403 13.18 -22.44 6.58
C ASP A 403 14.63 -22.92 6.64
N ASP A 404 15.51 -22.24 5.91
CA ASP A 404 16.93 -22.61 5.82
C ASP A 404 17.72 -22.25 7.10
N ASN A 405 17.20 -21.41 8.01
CA ASN A 405 17.85 -21.12 9.29
C ASN A 405 17.54 -22.18 10.34
N LEU A 406 16.26 -22.52 10.46
CA LEU A 406 15.79 -23.49 11.44
C LEU A 406 15.94 -24.94 10.93
N LEU A 407 16.31 -25.10 9.65
CA LEU A 407 16.43 -26.39 8.95
C LEU A 407 15.15 -27.23 9.10
N LEU A 408 14.00 -26.55 9.05
CA LEU A 408 12.69 -27.18 9.20
C LEU A 408 11.77 -26.78 8.07
N THR A 409 10.99 -27.75 7.61
CA THR A 409 9.85 -27.53 6.73
C THR A 409 8.61 -27.48 7.59
N TRP A 410 7.75 -26.52 7.31
CA TRP A 410 6.48 -26.37 7.97
C TRP A 410 5.36 -26.14 6.97
N SER A 411 4.19 -26.66 7.30
CA SER A 411 3.01 -26.59 6.45
C SER A 411 1.98 -25.69 7.09
N LEU A 412 1.34 -24.86 6.28
CA LEU A 412 0.33 -23.93 6.74
C LEU A 412 -0.93 -24.06 5.91
N LEU A 413 -2.06 -24.22 6.60
CA LEU A 413 -3.39 -24.16 6.03
C LEU A 413 -4.13 -22.99 6.66
N SER A 414 -4.68 -22.07 5.86
CA SER A 414 -5.33 -20.86 6.37
C SER A 414 -6.60 -20.54 5.63
N PHE A 415 -7.66 -20.17 6.34
CA PHE A 415 -8.90 -19.69 5.76
C PHE A 415 -9.34 -18.39 6.42
N VAL A 416 -10.18 -17.64 5.70
CA VAL A 416 -10.74 -16.38 6.19
C VAL A 416 -12.26 -16.49 6.18
N TRP A 417 -12.88 -16.09 7.28
CA TRP A 417 -14.33 -16.00 7.33
C TRP A 417 -14.85 -14.73 8.02
N THR A 418 -16.08 -14.38 7.72
CA THR A 418 -16.84 -13.36 8.47
C THR A 418 -17.71 -14.03 9.53
N ARG A 419 -17.59 -13.61 10.79
CA ARG A 419 -18.42 -14.08 11.91
C ARG A 419 -19.63 -13.17 12.17
N SER A 420 -19.55 -11.92 11.72
CA SER A 420 -20.62 -10.93 11.68
C SER A 420 -20.26 -9.83 10.69
N ASP A 421 -21.15 -8.84 10.47
CA ASP A 421 -20.88 -7.66 9.64
C ASP A 421 -19.67 -6.84 10.10
N THR A 422 -19.23 -7.01 11.35
CA THR A 422 -18.17 -6.21 11.98
C THR A 422 -17.01 -7.04 12.51
N VAL A 423 -17.02 -8.36 12.33
CA VAL A 423 -15.98 -9.26 12.83
C VAL A 423 -15.61 -10.27 11.76
N ALA A 424 -14.33 -10.30 11.43
CA ALA A 424 -13.73 -11.28 10.55
C ALA A 424 -12.58 -11.98 11.27
N GLN A 425 -12.35 -13.24 10.93
CA GLN A 425 -11.25 -14.01 11.48
C GLN A 425 -10.47 -14.68 10.35
N ARG A 426 -9.14 -14.69 10.48
CA ARG A 426 -8.26 -15.58 9.74
C ARG A 426 -7.84 -16.67 10.71
N VAL A 427 -8.08 -17.92 10.34
CA VAL A 427 -7.67 -19.09 11.12
C VAL A 427 -6.58 -19.80 10.34
N SER A 428 -5.42 -19.97 10.95
CA SER A 428 -4.26 -20.63 10.35
C SER A 428 -3.84 -21.82 11.19
N LEU A 429 -3.79 -23.00 10.58
CA LEU A 429 -3.30 -24.24 11.16
C LEU A 429 -1.87 -24.45 10.66
N LEU A 430 -0.95 -24.70 11.58
CA LEU A 430 0.47 -24.86 11.28
C LEU A 430 0.99 -26.17 11.86
N THR A 431 1.76 -26.91 11.06
CA THR A 431 2.49 -28.11 11.48
C THR A 431 3.95 -27.98 11.09
N VAL A 432 4.80 -28.75 11.77
CA VAL A 432 6.23 -28.85 11.49
C VAL A 432 6.60 -30.32 11.24
N ASP A 433 7.62 -30.52 10.41
CA ASP A 433 8.18 -31.84 10.09
C ASP A 433 8.91 -32.49 11.29
N ASN A 434 9.31 -31.70 12.30
CA ASN A 434 9.78 -32.26 13.57
C ASN A 434 8.60 -32.60 14.49
N HIS A 435 8.42 -33.88 14.82
CA HIS A 435 7.30 -34.37 15.62
C HIS A 435 7.66 -34.60 17.10
N GLU A 436 8.82 -34.11 17.55
CA GLU A 436 9.21 -34.12 18.95
C GLU A 436 8.31 -33.22 19.81
N LEU A 437 8.25 -33.51 21.11
CA LEU A 437 7.30 -32.85 22.02
C LEU A 437 7.65 -31.37 22.26
N ASP A 438 8.92 -31.02 22.07
CA ASP A 438 9.51 -29.69 22.17
C ASP A 438 9.92 -29.12 20.79
N ALA A 439 9.39 -29.69 19.70
CA ALA A 439 9.67 -29.22 18.35
C ALA A 439 9.38 -27.70 18.23
N PRO A 440 10.32 -26.91 17.66
CA PRO A 440 10.14 -25.48 17.55
C PRO A 440 9.11 -25.17 16.46
N PHE A 441 7.92 -24.72 16.85
CA PHE A 441 6.97 -24.18 15.89
C PHE A 441 7.30 -22.70 15.60
N PRO A 442 7.27 -22.27 14.32
CA PRO A 442 7.34 -20.88 13.94
C PRO A 442 6.37 -20.01 14.74
N GLN A 443 6.87 -18.93 15.32
CA GLN A 443 6.07 -17.97 16.09
C GLN A 443 5.64 -16.81 15.19
N PRO A 444 4.41 -16.28 15.36
CA PRO A 444 3.97 -15.12 14.62
C PRO A 444 4.62 -13.87 15.25
N GLU A 445 5.33 -13.08 14.45
CA GLU A 445 6.17 -11.96 14.92
C GLU A 445 5.81 -10.64 14.22
N PRO A 446 5.86 -9.50 14.94
CA PRO A 446 5.68 -8.17 14.36
C PRO A 446 6.94 -7.81 13.57
N ASN A 447 6.91 -7.99 12.25
CA ASN A 447 8.16 -8.02 11.50
C ASN A 447 8.20 -7.08 10.27
N THR A 448 7.51 -5.92 10.29
CA THR A 448 7.54 -4.95 9.16
C THR A 448 8.96 -4.62 8.68
N VAL A 449 9.92 -4.52 9.60
CA VAL A 449 11.34 -4.23 9.30
C VAL A 449 12.07 -5.45 8.72
N THR A 450 11.77 -6.67 9.18
CA THR A 450 12.34 -7.91 8.64
C THR A 450 11.73 -8.22 7.27
N ASN A 451 10.43 -7.99 7.08
CA ASN A 451 9.76 -8.07 5.79
C ASN A 451 10.31 -7.02 4.82
N ALA A 452 10.64 -5.80 5.26
CA ALA A 452 11.34 -4.82 4.42
C ALA A 452 12.71 -5.33 3.93
N ARG A 453 13.46 -6.09 4.75
CA ARG A 453 14.71 -6.75 4.34
C ARG A 453 14.47 -7.90 3.36
N THR A 454 13.40 -8.68 3.53
CA THR A 454 12.96 -9.71 2.57
C THR A 454 12.55 -9.07 1.24
N LEU A 455 11.80 -7.97 1.28
CA LEU A 455 11.42 -7.16 0.11
C LEU A 455 12.66 -6.63 -0.62
N MET A 456 13.67 -6.14 0.09
CA MET A 456 14.94 -5.73 -0.54
C MET A 456 15.71 -6.90 -1.18
N ARG A 457 15.62 -8.12 -0.63
CA ARG A 457 16.24 -9.31 -1.24
C ARG A 457 15.52 -9.74 -2.51
N VAL A 458 14.20 -9.73 -2.54
CA VAL A 458 13.43 -9.98 -3.77
C VAL A 458 13.80 -8.95 -4.85
N LEU A 459 14.07 -7.70 -4.47
CA LEU A 459 14.47 -6.62 -5.39
C LEU A 459 15.85 -6.91 -6.03
N LEU A 460 16.79 -7.39 -5.21
CA LEU A 460 18.19 -7.58 -5.61
C LEU A 460 18.49 -8.98 -6.19
N ARG A 461 17.72 -10.02 -5.82
CA ARG A 461 18.01 -11.43 -6.17
C ARG A 461 16.90 -12.16 -6.94
N GLY A 462 15.70 -11.60 -7.05
CA GLY A 462 14.57 -12.22 -7.78
C GLY A 462 13.86 -13.38 -7.05
N ASN A 463 12.66 -13.75 -7.52
CA ASN A 463 11.77 -14.73 -6.87
C ASN A 463 12.34 -16.15 -6.77
N GLY A 464 13.27 -16.55 -7.65
CA GLY A 464 13.84 -17.90 -7.65
C GLY A 464 14.67 -18.27 -6.41
N THR A 465 14.83 -17.34 -5.45
CA THR A 465 15.43 -17.61 -4.13
C THR A 465 14.42 -17.68 -2.98
N VAL A 466 13.15 -17.36 -3.25
CA VAL A 466 12.08 -17.25 -2.24
C VAL A 466 10.90 -18.16 -2.57
N GLU A 467 10.71 -18.56 -3.83
CA GLU A 467 9.72 -19.54 -4.25
C GLU A 467 10.34 -20.94 -4.31
N ASP A 468 9.66 -21.92 -3.75
CA ASP A 468 10.04 -23.33 -3.89
C ASP A 468 9.41 -23.90 -5.17
N THR A 469 10.24 -24.13 -6.19
CA THR A 469 9.76 -24.56 -7.51
C THR A 469 9.47 -26.06 -7.59
N ASP A 470 9.90 -26.85 -6.60
CA ASP A 470 9.63 -28.29 -6.50
C ASP A 470 9.18 -28.65 -5.07
N PRO A 471 8.00 -28.15 -4.63
CA PRO A 471 7.59 -28.23 -3.24
C PRO A 471 7.09 -29.64 -2.88
N GLU A 472 7.55 -30.15 -1.75
CA GLU A 472 6.94 -31.32 -1.11
C GLU A 472 5.82 -30.87 -0.16
N TYR A 473 4.57 -31.21 -0.51
CA TYR A 473 3.38 -30.85 0.28
C TYR A 473 3.15 -31.80 1.46
N LYS A 474 4.04 -31.73 2.45
CA LYS A 474 3.98 -32.53 3.69
C LYS A 474 2.77 -32.19 4.57
N ASP A 475 2.23 -33.16 5.31
CA ASP A 475 1.08 -32.98 6.21
C ASP A 475 -0.24 -32.50 5.56
N ARG A 476 -0.32 -32.45 4.23
CA ARG A 476 -1.48 -31.89 3.52
C ARG A 476 -2.79 -32.58 3.90
N SER A 477 -2.85 -33.91 3.83
CA SER A 477 -4.06 -34.69 4.17
C SER A 477 -4.48 -34.45 5.61
N MET A 478 -3.52 -34.52 6.54
CA MET A 478 -3.74 -34.28 7.97
C MET A 478 -4.29 -32.86 8.22
N LEU A 479 -3.67 -31.82 7.67
CA LEU A 479 -4.13 -30.44 7.86
C LEU A 479 -5.52 -30.19 7.26
N ILE A 480 -5.87 -30.85 6.15
CA ILE A 480 -7.21 -30.78 5.56
C ILE A 480 -8.23 -31.48 6.47
N GLU A 481 -7.89 -32.66 6.99
CA GLU A 481 -8.75 -33.42 7.90
C GLU A 481 -9.02 -32.64 9.19
N VAL A 482 -7.97 -32.19 9.87
CA VAL A 482 -8.07 -31.35 11.08
C VAL A 482 -8.78 -30.03 10.77
N GLY A 483 -8.53 -29.43 9.61
CA GLY A 483 -9.21 -28.22 9.16
C GLY A 483 -10.72 -28.42 9.00
N ARG A 484 -11.16 -29.55 8.44
CA ARG A 484 -12.57 -29.92 8.30
C ARG A 484 -13.22 -30.16 9.66
N GLU A 485 -12.56 -30.90 10.54
CA GLU A 485 -13.03 -31.14 11.91
C GLU A 485 -13.16 -29.84 12.70
N LEU A 486 -12.16 -28.95 12.59
CA LEU A 486 -12.16 -27.65 13.26
C LEU A 486 -13.31 -26.76 12.77
N VAL A 487 -13.53 -26.71 11.45
CA VAL A 487 -14.65 -25.99 10.82
C VAL A 487 -15.97 -26.58 11.34
N GLU A 488 -16.17 -27.89 11.26
CA GLU A 488 -17.42 -28.53 11.69
C GLU A 488 -17.70 -28.32 13.19
N ALA A 489 -16.68 -28.40 14.04
CA ALA A 489 -16.82 -28.12 15.48
C ALA A 489 -17.34 -26.71 15.77
N GLN A 490 -17.07 -25.71 14.91
CA GLN A 490 -17.60 -24.36 15.09
C GLN A 490 -19.11 -24.25 14.83
N TRP A 491 -19.71 -25.18 14.09
CA TRP A 491 -21.15 -25.24 13.83
C TRP A 491 -21.90 -26.12 14.83
N GLN A 492 -21.22 -27.07 15.46
CA GLN A 492 -21.83 -27.96 16.47
C GLN A 492 -21.83 -27.37 17.89
N GLY A 493 -21.03 -26.33 18.13
CA GLY A 493 -21.00 -25.62 19.42
C GLY A 493 -22.07 -24.53 19.58
N GLU A 494 -23.08 -24.49 18.69
CA GLU A 494 -24.37 -23.82 18.93
C GLU A 494 -25.26 -24.71 19.79
#